data_AF-A0A7C3CAK9-F1
#
_entry.id   AF-A0A7C3CAK9-F1
#
_cell.length_a   1.000
_cell.length_b   1.000
_cell.length_c   1.000
_cell.angle_alpha   90.00
_cell.angle_beta   90.00
_cell.angle_gamma   90.00
#
_symmetry.space_group_name_H-M   'P 1'
#
loop_
_entity.id
_entity.type
_entity.pdbx_description
1 polymer ?
#
loop_
_entity_poly.entity_id
_entity_poly.type
_entity_poly.pdbx_seq_one_letter_code
_entity_poly.pdbx_strand_id
1 'polypeptide(L)'
;MLRAARTSGSELGKKVAGIMDRGDLVSDEIVIALIEEQLDNNPNAPGFIFDGFPRTIAQAEALDASLLKRGQKVDSVIRLCVDDNVLLGRIEKRFVDEGRKDDNPESFKIRLENYNKQTAPLLPYYTKQGKLTEVDGLADIETVSESIATVLDIHSGVNEPKRVSLWKRIFGTS
;
A
#
# COMPACT_ATOMS: atom_id res chain seq x y z
N MET A 1 -4.15 3.46 -8.98
CA MET A 1 -4.60 4.87 -8.95
C MET A 1 -4.38 5.62 -10.27
N LEU A 2 -3.14 5.95 -10.68
CA LEU A 2 -2.89 6.81 -11.87
C LEU A 2 -3.53 6.31 -13.18
N ARG A 3 -3.51 5.00 -13.43
CA ARG A 3 -4.18 4.40 -14.60
C ARG A 3 -5.69 4.61 -14.58
N ALA A 4 -6.33 4.45 -13.41
CA ALA A 4 -7.75 4.67 -13.24
C ALA A 4 -8.11 6.17 -13.37
N ALA A 5 -7.26 7.05 -12.82
CA ALA A 5 -7.40 8.50 -12.98
C ALA A 5 -7.38 8.92 -14.46
N ARG A 6 -6.42 8.39 -15.24
CA ARG A 6 -6.32 8.63 -16.70
C ARG A 6 -7.61 8.28 -17.44
N THR A 7 -8.30 7.22 -17.04
CA THR A 7 -9.54 6.75 -17.68
C THR A 7 -10.82 7.35 -17.09
N SER A 8 -10.73 8.13 -16.00
CA SER A 8 -11.90 8.65 -15.28
C SER A 8 -12.68 9.72 -16.05
N GLY A 9 -12.03 10.41 -16.99
CA GLY A 9 -12.59 11.57 -17.66
C GLY A 9 -12.68 12.84 -16.80
N SER A 10 -12.25 12.82 -15.53
CA SER A 10 -12.23 14.00 -14.66
C SER A 10 -11.20 15.02 -15.15
N GLU A 11 -11.36 16.29 -14.77
CA GLU A 11 -10.39 17.34 -15.13
C GLU A 11 -8.98 17.01 -14.59
N LEU A 12 -8.89 16.42 -13.40
CA LEU A 12 -7.63 15.96 -12.84
C LEU A 12 -7.09 14.74 -13.61
N GLY A 13 -7.97 13.80 -13.99
CA GLY A 13 -7.63 12.66 -14.83
C GLY A 13 -7.06 13.06 -16.20
N LYS A 14 -7.62 14.08 -16.85
CA LYS A 14 -7.10 14.65 -18.11
C LYS A 14 -5.72 15.26 -17.94
N LYS A 15 -5.46 15.96 -16.83
CA LYS A 15 -4.12 16.51 -16.52
C LYS A 15 -3.10 15.39 -16.33
N VAL A 16 -3.45 14.35 -15.58
CA VAL A 16 -2.60 13.16 -15.38
C VAL A 16 -2.31 12.48 -16.71
N ALA A 17 -3.33 12.31 -17.56
CA ALA A 17 -3.17 11.76 -18.91
C ALA A 17 -2.14 12.57 -19.71
N GLY A 18 -2.29 13.89 -19.76
CA GLY A 18 -1.38 14.76 -20.50
C GLY A 18 0.07 14.72 -20.00
N ILE A 19 0.30 14.64 -18.69
CA ILE A 19 1.64 14.48 -18.10
C ILE A 19 2.26 13.15 -18.52
N MET A 20 1.50 12.06 -18.37
CA MET A 20 1.96 10.72 -18.72
C MET A 20 2.21 10.56 -20.23
N ASP A 21 1.37 11.15 -21.08
CA ASP A 21 1.50 11.08 -22.54
C ASP A 21 2.77 11.79 -23.05
N ARG A 22 3.28 12.77 -22.29
CA ARG A 22 4.57 13.44 -22.56
C ARG A 22 5.78 12.69 -21.99
N GLY A 23 5.57 11.63 -21.22
CA GLY A 23 6.61 10.91 -20.50
C GLY A 23 7.09 11.61 -19.23
N ASP A 24 6.38 12.66 -18.79
CA ASP A 24 6.70 13.38 -17.57
C ASP A 24 6.28 12.58 -16.32
N LEU A 25 6.94 12.83 -15.19
CA LEU A 25 6.54 12.26 -13.91
C LEU A 25 5.38 13.05 -13.29
N VAL A 26 4.41 12.34 -12.72
CA VAL A 26 3.31 12.94 -11.97
C VAL A 26 3.85 13.48 -10.64
N SER A 27 3.60 14.75 -10.35
CA SER A 27 4.05 15.37 -9.10
C SER A 27 3.28 14.86 -7.89
N ASP A 28 3.91 14.96 -6.71
CA ASP A 28 3.32 14.58 -5.43
C ASP A 28 2.01 15.31 -5.15
N GLU A 29 1.92 16.59 -5.52
CA GLU A 29 0.72 17.41 -5.39
C GLU A 29 -0.46 16.84 -6.20
N ILE A 30 -0.21 16.37 -7.42
CA ILE A 30 -1.25 15.74 -8.24
C ILE A 30 -1.66 14.39 -7.65
N VAL A 31 -0.71 13.62 -7.11
CA VAL A 31 -1.00 12.36 -6.44
C VAL A 31 -1.89 12.58 -5.21
N ILE A 32 -1.60 13.58 -4.38
CA ILE A 32 -2.44 13.95 -3.23
C ILE A 32 -3.83 14.41 -3.68
N ALA A 33 -3.92 15.25 -4.71
CA ALA A 33 -5.22 15.70 -5.24
C ALA A 33 -6.06 14.52 -5.76
N LEU A 34 -5.44 13.51 -6.38
CA LEU A 34 -6.14 12.30 -6.81
C LEU A 34 -6.64 11.47 -5.63
N ILE A 35 -5.84 11.37 -4.56
CA ILE A 35 -6.26 10.72 -3.32
C ILE A 35 -7.48 11.45 -2.74
N GLU A 36 -7.41 12.78 -2.61
CA GLU A 36 -8.53 13.60 -2.11
C GLU A 36 -9.80 13.42 -2.95
N GLU A 37 -9.70 13.43 -4.28
CA GLU A 37 -10.81 13.16 -5.19
C GLU A 37 -11.42 11.75 -4.97
N GLN A 38 -10.58 10.74 -4.74
CA GLN A 38 -11.08 9.38 -4.44
C GLN A 38 -11.74 9.28 -3.07
N LEU A 39 -11.23 9.99 -2.06
CA LEU A 39 -11.87 10.07 -0.74
C LEU A 39 -13.25 10.74 -0.85
N ASP A 40 -13.37 11.83 -1.62
CA ASP A 40 -14.62 12.58 -1.82
C ASP A 40 -15.66 11.79 -2.62
N ASN A 41 -15.22 11.04 -3.63
CA ASN A 41 -16.11 10.20 -4.44
C ASN A 41 -16.61 8.96 -3.68
N ASN A 42 -16.02 8.63 -2.53
CA ASN A 42 -16.37 7.44 -1.74
C ASN A 42 -16.62 7.78 -0.27
N PRO A 43 -17.59 8.65 0.06
CA PRO A 43 -17.80 9.15 1.42
C PRO A 43 -18.27 8.08 2.41
N ASN A 44 -18.84 6.99 1.91
CA ASN A 44 -19.33 5.86 2.72
C ASN A 44 -18.34 4.69 2.79
N ALA A 45 -17.14 4.83 2.21
CA ALA A 45 -16.13 3.78 2.30
C ALA A 45 -15.71 3.58 3.77
N PRO A 46 -15.60 2.32 4.25
CA PRO A 46 -15.21 2.04 5.63
C PRO A 46 -13.73 2.37 5.92
N GLY A 47 -12.92 2.56 4.88
CA GLY A 47 -11.50 2.87 4.98
C GLY A 47 -10.83 2.83 3.60
N PHE A 48 -9.53 3.11 3.58
CA PHE A 48 -8.73 3.17 2.37
C PHE A 48 -7.42 2.41 2.57
N ILE A 49 -6.97 1.72 1.51
CA ILE A 49 -5.66 1.09 1.44
C ILE A 49 -4.83 1.88 0.43
N PHE A 50 -3.72 2.44 0.90
CA PHE A 50 -2.75 3.10 0.05
C PHE A 50 -1.67 2.08 -0.35
N ASP A 51 -1.67 1.70 -1.63
CA ASP A 51 -0.65 0.80 -2.20
C ASP A 51 0.29 1.59 -3.10
N GLY A 52 1.59 1.54 -2.78
CA GLY A 52 2.64 2.23 -3.51
C GLY A 52 2.77 3.73 -3.23
N PHE A 53 2.06 4.25 -2.22
CA PHE A 53 2.14 5.62 -1.70
C PHE A 53 1.88 5.60 -0.18
N PRO A 54 2.57 6.42 0.64
CA PRO A 54 3.69 7.29 0.30
C PRO A 54 5.00 6.52 0.06
N ARG A 55 5.92 7.13 -0.70
CA ARG A 55 7.27 6.62 -0.98
C ARG A 55 8.38 7.49 -0.42
N THR A 56 8.06 8.70 0.03
CA THR A 56 9.00 9.66 0.64
C THR A 56 8.39 10.24 1.92
N ILE A 57 9.23 10.79 2.80
CA ILE A 57 8.77 11.47 4.03
C ILE A 57 7.86 12.66 3.69
N ALA A 58 8.22 13.47 2.68
CA ALA A 58 7.40 14.61 2.27
C ALA A 58 5.99 14.19 1.81
N GLN A 59 5.89 13.06 1.09
CA GLN A 59 4.59 12.49 0.72
C GLN A 59 3.79 12.00 1.93
N ALA A 60 4.45 11.39 2.91
CA ALA A 60 3.80 10.96 4.14
C ALA A 60 3.25 12.14 4.95
N GLU A 61 4.03 13.21 5.08
CA GLU A 61 3.60 14.45 5.75
C GLU A 61 2.44 15.12 5.00
N ALA A 62 2.49 15.15 3.67
CA ALA A 62 1.40 15.68 2.85
C ALA A 62 0.11 14.84 2.99
N LEU A 63 0.23 13.52 3.05
CA LEU A 63 -0.90 12.62 3.28
C LEU A 63 -1.51 12.85 4.67
N ASP A 64 -0.69 12.90 5.72
CA ASP A 64 -1.15 13.15 7.08
C ASP A 64 -1.86 14.52 7.19
N ALA A 65 -1.32 15.57 6.55
CA ALA A 65 -1.96 16.88 6.50
C ALA A 65 -3.30 16.86 5.75
N SER A 66 -3.41 16.11 4.65
CA SER A 66 -4.64 15.96 3.87
C SER A 66 -5.72 15.22 4.68
N LEU A 67 -5.37 14.10 5.31
CA LEU A 67 -6.28 13.31 6.13
C LEU A 67 -6.75 14.09 7.37
N LEU A 68 -5.86 14.87 8.00
CA LEU A 68 -6.20 15.66 9.18
C LEU A 68 -7.30 16.69 8.92
N LYS A 69 -7.35 17.30 7.73
CA LYS A 69 -8.43 18.22 7.32
C LYS A 69 -9.81 17.55 7.34
N ARG A 70 -9.85 16.22 7.25
CA ARG A 70 -11.06 15.38 7.25
C ARG A 70 -11.32 14.73 8.60
N GLY A 71 -10.51 15.05 9.62
CA GLY A 71 -10.54 14.36 10.92
C GLY A 71 -10.09 12.89 10.84
N GLN A 72 -9.39 12.52 9.78
CA GLN A 72 -8.87 11.16 9.55
C GLN A 72 -7.36 11.12 9.80
N LYS A 73 -6.81 9.91 9.89
CA LYS A 73 -5.37 9.66 10.02
C LYS A 73 -5.03 8.31 9.39
N VAL A 74 -3.75 8.08 9.12
CA VAL A 74 -3.25 6.72 8.86
C VAL A 74 -3.29 5.93 10.17
N ASP A 75 -4.04 4.84 10.21
CA ASP A 75 -4.15 3.98 11.40
C ASP A 75 -3.02 2.96 11.50
N SER A 76 -2.61 2.38 10.36
CA SER A 76 -1.59 1.32 10.31
C SER A 76 -0.79 1.38 9.01
N VAL A 77 0.47 0.97 9.09
CA VAL A 77 1.38 0.77 7.96
C VAL A 77 1.91 -0.65 8.05
N ILE A 78 1.64 -1.46 7.02
CA ILE A 78 2.03 -2.87 6.99
C ILE A 78 3.23 -3.02 6.05
N ARG A 79 4.35 -3.50 6.57
CA ARG A 79 5.53 -3.84 5.78
C ARG A 79 5.59 -5.35 5.57
N LEU A 80 5.58 -5.78 4.32
CA LEU A 80 5.90 -7.15 3.95
C LEU A 80 7.42 -7.32 3.91
N CYS A 81 7.97 -8.04 4.88
CA CYS A 81 9.41 -8.30 4.98
C CYS A 81 9.78 -9.49 4.10
N VAL A 82 10.67 -9.26 3.14
CA VAL A 82 11.14 -10.27 2.20
C VAL A 82 12.65 -10.11 2.06
N ASP A 83 13.36 -11.23 1.93
CA ASP A 83 14.79 -11.22 1.63
C ASP A 83 15.06 -10.76 0.19
N ASP A 84 16.04 -9.88 0.02
CA ASP A 84 16.39 -9.27 -1.27
C ASP A 84 16.84 -10.31 -2.31
N ASN A 85 17.55 -11.37 -1.88
CA ASN A 85 17.99 -12.43 -2.80
C ASN A 85 16.80 -13.26 -3.28
N VAL A 86 15.83 -13.51 -2.40
CA VAL A 86 14.59 -14.20 -2.78
C VAL A 86 13.75 -13.32 -3.72
N LEU A 87 13.69 -12.01 -3.50
CA LEU A 87 13.01 -11.07 -4.40
C LEU A 87 13.64 -11.06 -5.79
N LEU A 88 14.98 -11.00 -5.87
CA LEU A 88 15.71 -11.07 -7.14
C LEU A 88 15.35 -12.33 -7.94
N GLY A 89 15.43 -13.51 -7.31
CA GLY A 89 15.09 -14.76 -7.98
C GLY A 89 13.62 -14.83 -8.43
N ARG A 90 12.69 -14.24 -7.66
CA ARG A 90 11.27 -14.15 -8.05
C ARG A 90 11.05 -13.23 -9.26
N ILE A 91 11.76 -12.11 -9.34
CA ILE A 91 11.67 -11.17 -10.46
C ILE A 91 12.27 -11.77 -11.73
N GLU A 92 13.45 -12.39 -11.62
CA GLU A 92 14.08 -13.10 -12.75
C GLU A 92 13.16 -14.18 -13.32
N LYS A 93 12.54 -14.97 -12.45
CA LYS A 93 11.55 -15.97 -12.87
C LYS A 93 10.35 -15.34 -13.59
N ARG A 94 9.78 -14.25 -13.05
CA ARG A 94 8.67 -13.53 -13.69
C ARG A 94 9.04 -12.93 -15.04
N PHE A 95 10.26 -12.41 -15.18
CA PHE A 95 10.75 -11.88 -16.45
C PHE A 95 10.77 -12.96 -17.54
N VAL A 96 11.27 -14.15 -17.19
CA VAL A 96 11.31 -15.31 -18.08
C VAL A 96 9.92 -15.83 -18.40
N ASP A 97 9.06 -15.99 -17.39
CA ASP A 97 7.74 -16.63 -17.52
C ASP A 97 6.68 -15.71 -18.15
N GLU A 98 6.70 -14.41 -17.84
CA GLU A 98 5.62 -13.46 -18.21
C GLU A 98 6.04 -12.42 -19.27
N GLY A 99 7.33 -12.34 -19.63
CA GLY A 99 7.83 -11.43 -20.67
C GLY A 99 7.60 -9.94 -20.38
N ARG A 100 7.45 -9.57 -19.11
CA ARG A 100 7.24 -8.16 -18.71
C ARG A 100 8.51 -7.36 -18.90
N LYS A 101 8.47 -6.39 -19.80
CA LYS A 101 9.61 -5.50 -20.12
C LYS A 101 10.14 -4.73 -18.90
N ASP A 102 9.30 -4.49 -17.90
CA ASP A 102 9.64 -3.75 -16.68
C ASP A 102 10.34 -4.60 -15.60
N ASP A 103 10.37 -5.94 -15.76
CA ASP A 103 10.93 -6.89 -14.80
C ASP A 103 12.37 -7.32 -15.14
N ASN A 104 13.13 -6.50 -15.87
CA ASN A 104 14.55 -6.82 -16.11
C ASN A 104 15.39 -6.68 -14.81
N PRO A 105 16.43 -7.51 -14.61
CA PRO A 105 17.25 -7.50 -13.40
C PRO A 105 17.95 -6.16 -13.11
N GLU A 106 18.43 -5.44 -14.13
CA GLU A 106 19.05 -4.13 -13.98
C GLU A 106 18.06 -3.08 -13.45
N SER A 107 16.84 -3.04 -14.00
CA SER A 107 15.75 -2.19 -13.54
C SER A 107 15.33 -2.52 -12.11
N PHE A 108 15.36 -3.81 -11.74
CA PHE A 108 15.07 -4.21 -10.36
C PHE A 108 16.10 -3.66 -9.37
N LYS A 109 17.40 -3.74 -9.70
CA LYS A 109 18.46 -3.15 -8.85
C LYS A 109 18.25 -1.65 -8.64
N ILE A 110 17.93 -0.92 -9.70
CA ILE A 110 17.61 0.52 -9.62
C ILE A 110 16.38 0.76 -8.74
N ARG A 111 15.34 -0.07 -8.86
CA ARG A 111 14.14 0.03 -8.02
C ARG A 111 14.42 -0.25 -6.55
N LEU A 112 15.23 -1.26 -6.26
CA LEU A 112 15.63 -1.62 -4.89
C LEU A 112 16.48 -0.50 -4.26
N GLU A 113 17.43 0.05 -5.02
CA GLU A 113 18.19 1.22 -4.57
C GLU A 113 17.30 2.42 -4.29
N ASN A 114 16.34 2.72 -5.17
CA ASN A 114 15.40 3.81 -4.96
C ASN A 114 14.51 3.58 -3.74
N TYR A 115 14.05 2.35 -3.52
CA TYR A 115 13.33 1.97 -2.31
C TYR A 115 14.18 2.26 -1.06
N ASN A 116 15.43 1.80 -1.04
CA ASN A 116 16.33 2.00 0.11
C ASN A 116 16.65 3.49 0.35
N LYS A 117 16.80 4.29 -0.71
CA LYS A 117 17.11 5.72 -0.61
C LYS A 117 15.92 6.56 -0.18
N GLN A 118 14.71 6.26 -0.67
CA GLN A 118 13.55 7.14 -0.53
C GLN A 118 12.47 6.59 0.39
N THR A 119 12.19 5.29 0.30
CA THR A 119 11.06 4.63 0.97
C THR A 119 11.45 4.00 2.31
N ALA A 120 12.62 3.35 2.41
CA ALA A 120 13.09 2.78 3.68
C ALA A 120 13.20 3.81 4.83
N PRO A 121 13.50 5.11 4.60
CA PRO A 121 13.40 6.13 5.64
C PRO A 121 12.00 6.29 6.27
N LEU A 122 10.93 5.84 5.60
CA LEU A 122 9.58 5.83 6.19
C LEU A 122 9.44 4.80 7.32
N LEU A 123 10.30 3.79 7.39
CA LEU A 123 10.25 2.76 8.42
C LEU A 123 10.47 3.36 9.82
N PRO A 124 11.60 4.03 10.12
CA PRO A 124 11.76 4.69 11.41
C PRO A 124 10.75 5.82 11.64
N TYR A 125 10.28 6.48 10.57
CA TYR A 125 9.24 7.51 10.66
C TYR A 125 7.93 6.96 11.23
N TYR A 126 7.38 5.88 10.65
CA TYR A 126 6.13 5.25 11.13
C TYR A 126 6.32 4.39 12.39
N THR A 127 7.52 3.86 12.62
CA THR A 127 7.86 3.15 13.88
C THR A 127 7.72 4.09 15.07
N LYS A 128 8.28 5.32 14.98
CA LYS A 128 8.19 6.33 16.05
C LYS A 128 6.76 6.76 16.36
N GLN A 129 5.85 6.61 15.39
CA GLN A 129 4.43 6.91 15.55
C GLN A 129 3.62 5.70 16.08
N GLY A 130 4.24 4.53 16.24
CA GLY A 130 3.55 3.30 16.62
C GLY A 130 2.58 2.77 15.57
N LYS A 131 2.77 3.14 14.29
CA LYS A 131 1.89 2.75 13.18
C LYS A 131 2.44 1.59 12.34
N LEU A 132 3.75 1.31 12.40
CA LEU A 132 4.38 0.29 11.57
C LEU A 132 4.23 -1.10 12.19
N THR A 133 3.72 -2.06 11.42
CA THR A 133 3.77 -3.48 11.73
C THR A 133 4.45 -4.24 10.60
N GLU A 134 5.33 -5.18 10.94
CA GLU A 134 6.01 -6.04 9.99
C GLU A 134 5.32 -7.40 9.88
N VAL A 135 5.21 -7.92 8.66
CA VAL A 135 4.63 -9.23 8.34
C VAL A 135 5.65 -9.99 7.50
N ASP A 136 5.83 -11.28 7.77
CA ASP A 136 6.69 -12.14 6.95
C ASP A 136 6.08 -12.33 5.56
N GLY A 137 6.68 -11.72 4.54
CA GLY A 137 6.24 -11.82 3.14
C GLY A 137 6.81 -13.03 2.39
N LEU A 138 7.58 -13.90 3.06
CA LEU A 138 8.07 -15.16 2.51
C LEU A 138 7.17 -16.36 2.82
N ALA A 139 6.28 -16.22 3.81
CA ALA A 139 5.26 -17.23 4.13
C ALA A 139 4.28 -17.46 2.96
N ASP A 140 3.48 -18.52 3.05
CA ASP A 140 2.42 -18.78 2.09
C ASP A 140 1.31 -17.70 2.15
N ILE A 141 0.50 -17.64 1.08
CA ILE A 141 -0.53 -16.62 0.91
C ILE A 141 -1.53 -16.62 2.06
N GLU A 142 -1.91 -17.79 2.59
CA GLU A 142 -2.89 -17.91 3.67
C GLU A 142 -2.32 -17.29 4.95
N THR A 143 -1.10 -17.68 5.32
CA THR A 143 -0.38 -17.14 6.48
C THR A 143 -0.17 -15.62 6.39
N VAL A 144 0.23 -15.11 5.23
CA VAL A 144 0.38 -13.66 5.00
C VAL A 144 -0.97 -12.95 5.14
N SER A 145 -2.03 -13.51 4.57
CA SER A 145 -3.38 -12.92 4.62
C SER A 145 -3.91 -12.85 6.04
N GLU A 146 -3.73 -13.92 6.82
CA GLU A 146 -4.11 -13.96 8.24
C GLU A 146 -3.31 -12.95 9.07
N SER A 147 -2.02 -12.82 8.80
CA SER A 147 -1.15 -11.84 9.47
C SER A 147 -1.62 -10.41 9.21
N ILE A 148 -1.90 -10.07 7.95
CA ILE A 148 -2.45 -8.76 7.57
C ILE A 148 -3.80 -8.51 8.24
N ALA A 149 -4.71 -9.48 8.22
CA ALA A 149 -6.02 -9.37 8.87
C ALA A 149 -5.89 -9.09 10.37
N THR A 150 -4.97 -9.81 11.04
CA THR A 150 -4.69 -9.60 12.47
C THR A 150 -4.25 -8.16 12.75
N VAL A 151 -3.39 -7.58 11.90
CA VAL A 151 -2.99 -6.17 12.05
C VAL A 151 -4.17 -5.23 11.88
N LEU A 152 -5.04 -5.46 10.90
CA LEU A 152 -6.20 -4.61 10.66
C LEU A 152 -7.27 -4.71 11.76
N ASP A 153 -7.44 -5.89 12.36
CA ASP A 153 -8.37 -6.11 13.48
C ASP A 153 -7.97 -5.34 14.74
N ILE A 154 -6.66 -5.24 15.04
CA ILE A 154 -6.14 -4.46 16.18
C ILE A 154 -6.56 -2.99 16.09
N HIS A 155 -6.54 -2.41 14.88
CA HIS A 155 -6.78 -0.98 14.67
C HIS A 155 -8.25 -0.62 14.45
N SER A 156 -9.11 -1.59 14.10
CA SER A 156 -10.55 -1.36 13.92
C SER A 156 -11.34 -1.30 15.24
N GLY A 157 -10.68 -1.43 16.39
CA GLY A 157 -11.34 -1.45 17.70
C GLY A 157 -12.16 -2.71 17.93
N VAL A 158 -12.03 -3.73 17.07
CA VAL A 158 -12.61 -5.05 17.26
C VAL A 158 -11.74 -5.79 18.29
N ASN A 159 -11.95 -5.46 19.55
CA ASN A 159 -11.31 -6.13 20.67
C ASN A 159 -12.01 -7.48 20.94
N GLU A 160 -11.95 -8.39 19.97
CA GLU A 160 -12.24 -9.81 20.16
C GLU A 160 -11.66 -10.60 18.99
N PRO A 161 -10.67 -11.50 19.20
CA PRO A 161 -10.38 -12.50 18.20
C PRO A 161 -11.63 -13.37 18.10
N LYS A 162 -12.37 -13.31 16.98
CA LYS A 162 -13.44 -14.27 16.69
C LYS A 162 -12.85 -15.65 16.39
N ARG A 163 -12.15 -16.25 17.34
CA ARG A 163 -11.97 -17.71 17.41
C ARG A 163 -13.27 -18.32 17.93
N VAL A 164 -14.33 -18.24 17.15
CA VAL A 164 -15.43 -19.19 17.32
C VAL A 164 -14.97 -20.48 16.67
N SER A 165 -14.55 -21.45 17.49
CA SER A 165 -14.20 -22.78 16.98
C SER A 165 -15.35 -23.30 16.10
N LEU A 166 -15.03 -23.86 14.93
CA LEU A 166 -16.00 -24.44 14.00
C LEU A 166 -16.95 -25.42 14.72
N TRP A 167 -16.44 -26.12 15.73
CA TRP A 167 -17.18 -27.03 16.59
C TRP A 167 -18.25 -26.35 17.47
N LYS A 168 -17.99 -25.16 18.04
CA LYS A 168 -18.99 -24.38 18.81
C LYS A 168 -20.17 -23.92 17.96
N ARG A 169 -19.97 -23.75 16.64
CA ARG A 169 -21.01 -23.32 15.69
C ARG A 169 -21.89 -24.48 15.22
N ILE A 170 -21.37 -25.70 15.22
CA ILE A 170 -22.10 -26.90 14.78
C ILE A 170 -22.80 -27.60 15.94
N PHE A 171 -22.18 -27.63 17.14
CA PHE A 171 -22.64 -28.48 18.23
C PHE A 171 -23.15 -27.73 19.47
N GLY A 172 -23.48 -26.44 19.34
CA GLY A 172 -24.00 -25.56 20.40
C GLY A 172 -24.36 -26.22 21.74
N THR A 173 -23.41 -26.26 22.66
CA THR A 173 -23.65 -26.63 24.06
C THR A 173 -22.98 -25.60 24.96
N SER A 174 -23.74 -25.18 25.98
CA SER A 174 -23.36 -24.25 27.05
C SER A 174 -22.10 -24.67 27.79
#